data_AF-A0A929E1B4-F1
#
_entry.id   AF-A0A929E1B4-F1
#
_cell.length_a   1.000
_cell.length_b   1.000
_cell.length_c   1.000
_cell.angle_alpha   90.00
_cell.angle_beta   90.00
_cell.angle_gamma   90.00
#
_symmetry.space_group_name_H-M   'P 1'
#
loop_
_entity.id
_entity.type
_entity.pdbx_description
1 polymer ?
#
loop_
_entity_poly.entity_id
_entity_poly.type
_entity_poly.pdbx_seq_one_letter_code
_entity_poly.pdbx_strand_id
1 'polypeptide(L)'
;MTKNTKVNSKRMIWHGAIFFGTIISIWSSAAFLSGLAQVNWQFSELLRHYLIAVGLMKEFQTLSDFYTHIKGIEYIIAVLFLGFFPVYYTYLNRTKGRLVAKT
;
A
#
# COMPACT_ATOMS: atom_id res chain seq x y z
N MET A 1 -5.12 10.66 -46.86
CA MET A 1 -4.08 11.42 -46.14
C MET A 1 -4.45 11.66 -44.65
N THR A 2 -4.97 10.65 -43.92
CA THR A 2 -5.64 10.83 -42.60
C THR A 2 -5.11 9.95 -41.45
N LYS A 3 -4.14 9.06 -41.72
CA LYS A 3 -3.60 8.15 -40.68
C LYS A 3 -2.70 8.85 -39.65
N ASN A 4 -2.01 9.93 -40.04
CA ASN A 4 -0.98 10.57 -39.20
C ASN A 4 -1.59 11.33 -37.99
N THR A 5 -2.75 11.97 -38.15
CA THR A 5 -3.41 12.74 -37.08
C THR A 5 -4.01 11.87 -35.96
N LYS A 6 -4.56 10.68 -36.26
CA LYS A 6 -5.07 9.75 -35.23
C LYS A 6 -3.95 9.20 -34.33
N VAL A 7 -2.76 8.94 -34.87
CA VAL A 7 -1.63 8.39 -34.10
C VAL A 7 -1.10 9.43 -33.11
N ASN A 8 -1.00 10.70 -33.55
CA ASN A 8 -0.51 11.78 -32.70
C ASN A 8 -1.49 12.12 -31.56
N SER A 9 -2.80 12.08 -31.83
CA SER A 9 -3.85 12.27 -30.82
C SER A 9 -3.86 11.17 -29.74
N LYS A 10 -3.70 9.89 -30.12
CA LYS A 10 -3.59 8.79 -29.13
C LYS A 10 -2.35 8.92 -28.24
N ARG A 11 -1.22 9.35 -28.82
CA ARG A 11 0.03 9.56 -28.07
C ARG A 11 -0.11 10.70 -27.06
N MET A 12 -0.78 11.79 -27.46
CA MET A 12 -1.06 12.93 -26.59
C MET A 12 -1.99 12.59 -25.42
N ILE A 13 -3.03 11.79 -25.66
CA ILE A 13 -3.92 11.29 -24.59
C ILE A 13 -3.16 10.40 -23.61
N TRP A 14 -2.24 9.55 -24.10
CA TRP A 14 -1.44 8.67 -23.27
C TRP A 14 -0.49 9.44 -22.33
N HIS A 15 0.19 10.47 -22.84
CA HIS A 15 1.01 11.36 -22.01
C HIS A 15 0.17 12.16 -21.00
N GLY A 16 -1.02 12.62 -21.40
CA GLY A 16 -1.94 13.29 -20.49
C GLY A 16 -2.36 12.41 -19.31
N ALA A 17 -2.73 11.16 -19.58
CA ALA A 17 -3.14 10.20 -18.54
C ALA A 17 -2.01 9.93 -17.52
N ILE A 18 -0.77 9.82 -17.98
CA ILE A 18 0.39 9.62 -17.10
C ILE A 18 0.60 10.84 -16.20
N PHE A 19 0.52 12.05 -16.77
CA PHE A 19 0.75 13.28 -16.01
C PHE A 19 -0.31 13.47 -14.91
N PHE A 20 -1.59 13.29 -15.25
CA PHE A 20 -2.67 13.33 -14.26
C PHE A 20 -2.52 12.24 -13.20
N GLY A 21 -2.16 11.02 -13.60
CA GLY A 21 -1.91 9.92 -12.66
C GLY A 21 -0.79 10.25 -11.66
N THR A 22 0.30 10.87 -12.12
CA THR A 22 1.41 11.26 -11.23
C THR A 22 1.02 12.37 -10.25
N ILE A 23 0.22 13.34 -10.66
CA ILE A 23 -0.23 14.42 -9.77
C ILE A 23 -1.14 13.84 -8.67
N ILE A 24 -2.06 12.95 -9.04
CA ILE A 24 -2.97 12.30 -8.10
C ILE A 24 -2.18 11.42 -7.11
N SER A 25 -1.19 10.67 -7.58
CA SER A 25 -0.39 9.80 -6.71
C SER A 25 0.48 10.59 -5.73
N ILE A 26 1.06 11.70 -6.16
CA ILE A 26 1.81 12.62 -5.28
C ILE A 26 0.89 13.19 -4.20
N TRP A 27 -0.28 13.69 -4.58
CA TRP A 27 -1.23 14.27 -3.64
C TRP A 27 -1.78 13.23 -2.65
N SER A 28 -2.17 12.05 -3.13
CA SER A 28 -2.65 10.95 -2.29
C SER A 28 -1.60 10.49 -1.30
N SER A 29 -0.34 10.39 -1.74
CA SER A 29 0.77 9.98 -0.86
C SER A 29 1.04 11.05 0.20
N ALA A 30 1.00 12.32 -0.17
CA ALA A 30 1.17 13.44 0.77
C ALA A 30 0.05 13.49 1.82
N ALA A 31 -1.21 13.36 1.41
CA ALA A 31 -2.35 13.34 2.33
C ALA A 31 -2.26 12.16 3.31
N PHE A 32 -1.89 10.98 2.82
CA PHE A 32 -1.70 9.79 3.64
C PHE A 32 -0.55 9.94 4.65
N LEU A 33 0.63 10.39 4.19
CA LEU A 33 1.79 10.63 5.05
C LEU A 33 1.53 11.74 6.08
N SER A 34 0.76 12.77 5.72
CA SER A 34 0.35 13.82 6.65
C SER A 34 -0.55 13.28 7.77
N GLY A 35 -1.49 12.39 7.44
CA GLY A 35 -2.27 11.65 8.43
C GLY A 35 -1.39 10.82 9.35
N LEU A 36 -0.36 10.13 8.81
CA LEU A 36 0.58 9.34 9.61
C LEU A 36 1.40 10.21 10.55
N ALA A 37 1.85 11.37 10.06
CA ALA A 37 2.62 12.31 10.85
C ALA A 37 1.82 12.86 12.04
N GLN A 38 0.52 13.12 11.87
CA GLN A 38 -0.36 13.59 12.95
C GLN A 38 -0.52 12.56 14.08
N VAL A 39 -0.45 11.26 13.78
CA VAL A 39 -0.58 10.18 14.77
C VAL A 39 0.75 9.56 15.20
N ASN A 40 1.86 10.31 15.12
CA ASN A 40 3.20 9.83 15.48
C ASN A 40 3.61 8.51 14.79
N TRP A 41 3.26 8.34 13.52
CA TRP A 41 3.54 7.14 12.72
C TRP A 41 2.87 5.84 13.21
N GLN A 42 1.91 5.93 14.13
CA GLN A 42 1.14 4.77 14.59
C GLN A 42 0.00 4.44 13.63
N PHE A 43 0.25 3.50 12.71
CA PHE A 43 -0.74 3.01 11.75
C PHE A 43 -2.05 2.52 12.40
N SER A 44 -1.97 1.89 13.57
CA SER A 44 -3.13 1.40 14.32
C SER A 44 -4.05 2.54 14.77
N GLU A 45 -3.48 3.69 15.12
CA GLU A 45 -4.21 4.84 15.63
C GLU A 45 -4.94 5.60 14.51
N LEU A 46 -4.31 5.70 13.35
CA LEU A 46 -4.94 6.17 12.12
C LEU A 46 -6.10 5.29 11.68
N LEU A 47 -5.91 3.96 11.70
CA LEU A 47 -6.95 3.01 11.37
C LEU A 47 -8.10 3.11 12.37
N ARG A 48 -7.80 3.31 13.66
CA ARG A 48 -8.80 3.55 14.71
C ARG A 48 -9.62 4.81 14.43
N HIS A 49 -8.97 5.94 14.12
CA HIS A 49 -9.65 7.19 13.79
C HIS A 49 -10.51 7.05 12.53
N TYR A 50 -10.02 6.34 11.51
CA TYR A 50 -10.78 6.02 10.30
C TYR A 50 -12.01 5.16 10.60
N LEU A 51 -11.86 4.09 11.38
CA LEU A 51 -12.95 3.18 11.72
C LEU A 51 -14.00 3.83 12.65
N ILE A 52 -13.58 4.75 13.52
CA ILE A 52 -14.51 5.60 14.30
C ILE A 52 -15.25 6.57 13.38
N ALA A 53 -14.54 7.24 12.46
CA ALA A 53 -15.14 8.21 11.54
C ALA A 53 -16.15 7.57 10.56
N VAL A 54 -15.91 6.32 10.15
CA VAL A 54 -16.83 5.53 9.31
C VAL A 54 -17.97 4.90 10.13
N GLY A 55 -17.93 5.03 11.46
CA GLY A 55 -18.98 4.51 12.36
C GLY A 55 -18.93 3.00 12.58
N LEU A 56 -17.82 2.34 12.19
CA LEU A 56 -17.60 0.91 12.34
C LEU A 56 -17.09 0.52 13.74
N MET A 57 -16.49 1.46 14.50
CA MET A 57 -16.03 1.24 15.86
C MET A 57 -16.53 2.33 16.83
N LYS A 58 -16.96 1.91 18.02
CA LYS A 58 -17.33 2.78 19.15
C LYS A 58 -16.11 2.93 20.07
N GLU A 59 -15.94 4.09 20.72
CA GLU A 59 -14.80 4.35 21.62
C GLU A 59 -14.66 3.27 22.70
N PHE A 60 -13.52 2.58 22.74
CA PHE A 60 -13.26 1.42 23.60
C PHE A 60 -12.80 1.84 25.00
N GLN A 61 -13.43 1.26 26.04
CA GLN A 61 -13.11 1.52 27.46
C GLN A 61 -13.25 0.25 28.34
N THR A 62 -12.71 -0.92 27.95
CA THR A 62 -12.62 -2.10 28.85
C THR A 62 -11.39 -3.00 28.59
N LEU A 63 -10.93 -3.69 29.65
CA LEU A 63 -9.76 -4.58 29.65
C LEU A 63 -9.89 -5.82 28.74
N SER A 64 -11.11 -6.21 28.36
CA SER A 64 -11.36 -7.32 27.43
C SER A 64 -10.91 -7.00 26.00
N ASP A 65 -10.97 -5.73 25.59
CA ASP A 65 -10.53 -5.32 24.24
C ASP A 65 -9.02 -5.38 24.06
N PHE A 66 -8.24 -5.17 25.12
CA PHE A 66 -6.78 -5.34 25.08
C PHE A 66 -6.39 -6.79 24.73
N TYR A 67 -7.15 -7.78 25.20
CA TYR A 67 -6.86 -9.19 24.94
C TYR A 67 -7.19 -9.59 23.49
N THR A 68 -8.26 -9.01 22.93
CA THR A 68 -8.64 -9.16 21.51
C THR A 68 -7.61 -8.50 20.60
N HIS A 69 -7.07 -7.35 21.01
CA HIS A 69 -6.08 -6.61 20.23
C HIS A 69 -4.72 -7.35 20.16
N ILE A 70 -4.26 -7.92 21.27
CA ILE A 70 -3.01 -8.71 21.31
C ILE A 70 -3.14 -9.96 20.43
N LYS A 71 -4.27 -10.67 20.51
CA LYS A 71 -4.52 -11.86 19.69
C LYS A 71 -4.73 -11.50 18.21
N GLY A 72 -5.34 -10.35 17.92
CA GLY A 72 -5.47 -9.83 16.56
C GLY A 72 -4.13 -9.50 15.91
N ILE A 73 -3.17 -8.96 16.68
CA ILE A 73 -1.81 -8.69 16.19
C ILE A 73 -1.09 -9.99 15.79
N GLU A 74 -1.28 -11.07 16.55
CA GLU A 74 -0.70 -12.38 16.22
C GLU A 74 -1.18 -12.88 14.84
N TYR A 75 -2.47 -12.75 14.54
CA TYR A 75 -3.02 -13.11 13.23
C TYR A 75 -2.47 -12.21 12.10
N ILE A 76 -2.32 -10.91 12.34
CA ILE A 76 -1.76 -9.98 11.34
C ILE A 76 -0.30 -10.33 11.04
N ILE A 77 0.49 -10.63 12.07
CA ILE A 77 1.89 -11.05 11.92
C ILE A 77 1.96 -12.40 11.19
N ALA A 78 1.08 -13.35 11.51
CA ALA A 78 1.02 -14.64 10.82
C ALA A 78 0.72 -14.49 9.31
N VAL A 79 -0.26 -13.65 8.95
CA VAL A 79 -0.61 -13.38 7.54
C VAL A 79 0.51 -12.64 6.83
N LEU A 80 1.11 -11.64 7.47
CA LEU A 80 2.29 -10.94 6.92
C LEU A 80 3.44 -11.91 6.68
N PHE A 81 3.77 -12.75 7.66
CA PHE A 81 4.84 -13.74 7.53
C PHE A 81 4.56 -14.71 6.38
N LEU A 82 3.33 -15.23 6.28
CA LEU A 82 2.94 -16.16 5.23
C LEU A 82 2.97 -15.53 3.83
N GLY A 83 2.65 -14.24 3.69
CA GLY A 83 2.74 -13.52 2.43
C GLY A 83 4.18 -13.07 2.08
N PHE A 84 4.95 -12.63 3.07
CA PHE A 84 6.30 -12.11 2.88
C PHE A 84 7.32 -13.24 2.62
N PHE A 85 7.13 -14.40 3.25
CA PHE A 85 7.99 -15.57 3.10
C PHE A 85 8.12 -16.08 1.64
N PRO A 86 7.05 -16.34 0.86
CA PRO A 86 7.18 -16.78 -0.53
C PRO A 86 7.77 -15.71 -1.44
N VAL A 87 7.50 -14.42 -1.18
CA VAL A 87 8.10 -13.29 -1.91
C VAL A 87 9.61 -13.25 -1.66
N TYR A 88 10.02 -13.36 -0.40
CA TYR A 88 11.44 -13.42 -0.01
C TYR A 88 12.15 -14.66 -0.56
N TYR A 89 11.51 -15.82 -0.50
CA TYR A 89 12.05 -17.06 -1.06
C TYR A 89 12.26 -16.95 -2.58
N THR A 90 11.27 -16.40 -3.29
CA THR A 90 11.37 -16.17 -4.75
C THR A 90 12.47 -15.15 -5.07
N TYR A 91 12.66 -14.14 -4.23
CA TYR A 91 13.74 -13.17 -4.37
C TYR A 91 15.13 -13.83 -4.26
N LEU A 92 15.36 -14.66 -3.25
CA LEU A 92 16.62 -15.40 -3.10
C LEU A 92 16.86 -16.37 -4.26
N ASN A 93 15.83 -17.08 -4.72
CA ASN A 93 15.96 -18.02 -5.84
C ASN A 93 16.28 -17.32 -7.17
N ARG A 94 15.76 -16.10 -7.39
CA ARG A 94 16.12 -15.27 -8.55
C ARG A 94 17.60 -14.87 -8.55
N THR A 95 18.18 -14.64 -7.37
CA THR A 95 19.60 -14.29 -7.24
C THR A 95 20.51 -15.48 -7.55
N LYS A 96 20.13 -16.71 -7.16
CA LYS A 96 20.88 -17.93 -7.50
C LYS A 96 20.91 -18.21 -9.01
N GLY A 97 19.79 -18.05 -9.72
CA GLY A 97 19.74 -18.24 -11.18
C GLY A 97 20.62 -17.25 -11.96
N ARG A 98 20.78 -16.02 -11.47
CA ARG A 98 21.65 -15.01 -12.10
C ARG A 98 23.14 -15.26 -11.87
N LEU A 99 23.52 -15.91 -10.77
CA LEU A 99 24.93 -16.27 -10.50
C LEU A 99 25.39 -17.49 -11.31
N VAL A 100 24.49 -18.47 -11.54
CA VAL A 100 24.78 -19.66 -12.37
C VAL A 100 24.92 -19.31 -13.86
N ALA A 101 24.15 -18.34 -14.37
CA ALA A 101 24.26 -17.91 -15.77
C ALA A 101 25.51 -17.06 -16.10
N LYS A 102 26.35 -16.76 -15.10
CA LYS A 102 27.55 -15.91 -15.24
C LYS A 102 28.85 -16.69 -14.99
N THR A 103 28.77 -18.01 -14.79
CA THR A 103 29.93 -18.93 -14.74
C THR A 103 29.91 -19.76 -16.01
#